data_AF-A0A1F4X662-F1
#
_entry.id   AF-A0A1F4X662-F1
#
_cell.length_a   1.000
_cell.length_b   1.000
_cell.length_c   1.000
_cell.angle_alpha   90.00
_cell.angle_beta   90.00
_cell.angle_gamma   90.00
#
_symmetry.space_group_name_H-M   'P 1'
#
loop_
_entity.id
_entity.type
_entity.pdbx_description
1 polymer ?
#
loop_
_entity_poly.entity_id
_entity_poly.type
_entity_poly.pdbx_seq_one_letter_code
_entity_poly.pdbx_strand_id
1 'polypeptide(L)'
;MAKRHFFYEIRKQAKANWNCPVKVVEGDIEPEEKGQGWYYETKSGDYIRHPSAYAKKGFSNMVYCHSTYRVEVGKEWLKKNRPEVIAKLIEKRMKGE
;
A
#
# COMPACT_ATOMS: atom_id res chain seq x y z
N MET A 1 -15.33 22.70 -0.63
CA MET A 1 -14.03 22.02 -0.80
C MET A 1 -14.10 20.64 -0.18
N ALA A 2 -13.81 19.57 -0.92
CA ALA A 2 -13.79 18.21 -0.36
C ALA A 2 -12.68 18.12 0.70
N LYS A 3 -13.03 17.57 1.88
CA LYS A 3 -12.08 17.36 2.98
C LYS A 3 -11.04 16.34 2.52
N ARG A 4 -9.78 16.76 2.37
CA ARG A 4 -8.68 15.86 1.99
C ARG A 4 -8.54 14.74 3.03
N HIS A 5 -8.29 13.53 2.56
CA HIS A 5 -8.06 12.38 3.43
C HIS A 5 -6.89 12.67 4.38
N PHE A 6 -6.97 12.25 5.64
CA PHE A 6 -5.96 12.58 6.64
C PHE A 6 -4.57 11.93 6.37
N PHE A 7 -4.53 10.90 5.52
CA PHE A 7 -3.28 10.30 5.00
C PHE A 7 -2.73 10.97 3.73
N TYR A 8 -3.37 12.02 3.20
CA TYR A 8 -2.96 12.63 1.94
C TYR A 8 -1.50 13.09 1.94
N GLU A 9 -1.07 13.82 2.99
CA GLU A 9 0.30 14.32 3.09
C GLU A 9 1.32 13.19 3.26
N ILE A 10 0.97 12.12 3.97
CA ILE A 10 1.83 10.93 4.16
C ILE A 10 2.07 10.24 2.82
N ARG A 11 1.02 10.05 2.01
CA ARG A 11 1.15 9.48 0.66
C ARG A 11 1.96 10.38 -0.27
N LYS A 12 1.72 11.69 -0.21
CA LYS A 12 2.44 12.68 -1.01
C LYS A 12 3.93 12.68 -0.70
N GLN A 13 4.29 12.57 0.58
CA GLN A 13 5.69 12.51 1.02
C GLN A 13 6.36 11.21 0.59
N ALA A 14 5.65 10.08 0.67
CA ALA A 14 6.10 8.79 0.14
C ALA A 14 6.13 8.73 -1.40
N LYS A 15 5.74 9.80 -2.12
CA LYS A 15 5.53 9.84 -3.57
C LYS A 15 4.59 8.73 -4.10
N ALA A 16 3.72 8.24 -3.22
CA ALA A 16 2.83 7.14 -3.49
C ALA A 16 1.53 7.59 -4.16
N ASN A 17 0.84 6.64 -4.79
CA ASN A 17 -0.48 6.88 -5.36
C ASN A 17 -1.49 7.31 -4.27
N TRP A 18 -2.48 8.15 -4.63
CA TRP A 18 -3.48 8.70 -3.73
C TRP A 18 -4.37 7.63 -3.06
N ASN A 19 -4.52 6.46 -3.69
CA ASN A 19 -5.23 5.30 -3.16
C ASN A 19 -4.34 4.26 -2.46
N CYS A 20 -3.03 4.51 -2.34
CA CYS A 20 -2.13 3.54 -1.74
C CYS A 20 -2.50 3.31 -0.25
N PRO A 21 -2.68 2.05 0.19
CA PRO A 21 -2.99 1.75 1.59
C PRO A 21 -1.82 2.17 2.48
N VAL A 22 -2.11 2.76 3.64
CA VAL A 22 -1.08 3.19 4.60
C VAL A 22 -1.07 2.24 5.78
N LYS A 23 0.09 1.66 6.07
CA LYS A 23 0.34 0.78 7.21
C LYS A 23 1.24 1.51 8.21
N VAL A 24 0.72 1.68 9.42
CA VAL A 24 1.51 2.24 10.52
C VAL A 24 2.30 1.09 11.15
N VAL A 25 3.62 1.22 11.17
CA VAL A 25 4.56 0.25 11.76
C VAL A 25 5.22 0.82 13.01
N GLU A 26 5.80 -0.03 13.83
CA GLU A 26 6.58 0.43 14.98
C GLU A 26 7.92 1.02 14.51
N GLY A 27 8.41 2.05 15.22
CA GLY A 27 9.65 2.76 14.89
C GLY A 27 9.47 4.17 14.31
N ASP A 28 10.58 4.75 13.89
CA ASP A 28 10.72 6.14 13.42
C ASP A 28 11.02 6.23 11.91
N ILE A 29 10.31 5.41 11.13
CA ILE A 29 10.51 5.33 9.68
C ILE A 29 9.70 6.44 9.00
N GLU A 30 10.34 7.17 8.08
CA GLU A 30 9.65 8.12 7.23
C GLU A 30 8.64 7.43 6.30
N PRO A 31 7.61 8.13 5.79
CA PRO A 31 6.69 7.56 4.82
C PRO A 31 7.43 7.02 3.59
N GLU A 32 7.42 5.70 3.42
CA GLU A 32 8.08 5.03 2.31
C GLU A 32 7.12 4.08 1.61
N GLU A 33 7.21 4.03 0.28
CA GLU A 33 6.46 3.09 -0.53
C GLU A 33 7.13 1.72 -0.56
N LYS A 34 6.36 0.68 -0.22
CA LYS A 34 6.83 -0.71 -0.10
C LYS A 34 5.89 -1.67 -0.83
N GLY A 35 6.43 -2.84 -1.12
CA GLY A 35 5.69 -3.94 -1.77
C GLY A 35 5.84 -3.91 -3.27
N GLN A 36 5.10 -4.81 -3.92
CA GLN A 36 5.15 -5.03 -5.35
C GLN A 36 3.76 -4.85 -5.94
N GLY A 37 3.70 -4.32 -7.16
CA GLY A 37 2.46 -4.27 -7.93
C GLY A 37 1.92 -5.67 -8.21
N TRP A 38 0.72 -5.75 -8.79
CA TRP A 38 0.19 -7.03 -9.24
C TRP A 38 1.07 -7.60 -10.37
N TYR A 39 1.17 -8.93 -10.42
CA TYR A 39 1.87 -9.62 -11.49
C TYR A 39 1.30 -11.02 -11.70
N TYR A 40 1.80 -11.69 -12.73
CA TYR A 40 1.51 -13.09 -12.98
C TYR A 40 2.77 -13.92 -12.83
N GLU A 41 2.65 -15.08 -12.22
CA GLU A 41 3.70 -16.09 -12.14
C GLU A 41 3.22 -17.42 -12.72
N THR A 42 4.16 -18.27 -13.09
CA THR A 42 3.85 -19.68 -13.38
C THR A 42 3.52 -20.42 -12.09
N LYS A 43 2.88 -21.59 -12.17
CA LYS A 43 2.69 -22.47 -10.99
C LYS A 43 4.00 -22.85 -10.29
N SER A 44 5.13 -22.75 -11.00
CA SER A 44 6.47 -23.02 -10.46
C SER A 44 7.13 -21.79 -9.83
N GLY A 45 6.52 -20.60 -9.92
CA GLY A 45 7.03 -19.35 -9.34
C GLY A 45 7.79 -18.43 -10.29
N ASP A 46 7.81 -18.71 -11.60
CA ASP A 46 8.53 -17.85 -12.56
C ASP A 46 7.71 -16.65 -12.99
N TYR A 47 8.31 -15.46 -12.95
CA TYR A 47 7.65 -14.20 -13.34
C TYR A 47 7.27 -14.17 -14.83
N ILE A 48 6.00 -13.87 -15.13
CA ILE A 48 5.48 -13.78 -16.48
C ILE A 48 5.43 -12.31 -16.93
N ARG A 49 6.39 -11.92 -17.80
CA ARG A 49 6.48 -10.55 -18.35
C ARG A 49 5.37 -10.19 -19.33
N HIS A 50 4.87 -11.16 -20.09
CA HIS A 50 3.87 -10.94 -21.15
C HIS A 50 2.67 -11.89 -20.99
N PRO A 51 1.79 -11.65 -20.01
CA PRO A 51 0.61 -12.48 -19.76
C PRO A 51 -0.27 -12.72 -20.99
N SER A 52 -0.44 -11.68 -21.79
CA SER A 52 -1.28 -11.69 -23.01
C SER A 52 -0.79 -12.68 -24.08
N ALA A 53 0.50 -13.00 -24.11
CA ALA A 53 1.06 -13.98 -25.06
C ALA A 53 0.60 -15.42 -24.73
N TYR A 54 0.36 -15.70 -23.45
CA TYR A 54 -0.04 -17.02 -22.95
C TYR A 54 -1.57 -17.18 -22.88
N ALA A 55 -2.31 -16.07 -22.87
CA ALA A 55 -3.77 -16.05 -22.84
C ALA A 55 -4.44 -16.90 -23.94
N LYS A 56 -3.82 -16.99 -25.13
CA LYS A 56 -4.33 -17.77 -26.28
C LYS A 56 -4.17 -19.29 -26.14
N LYS A 57 -3.21 -19.77 -25.34
CA LYS A 57 -2.89 -21.20 -25.19
C LYS A 57 -3.44 -21.81 -23.90
N GLY A 58 -4.07 -21.00 -23.05
CA GLY A 58 -4.73 -21.42 -21.82
C GLY A 58 -4.12 -20.75 -20.59
N PHE A 59 -4.97 -20.02 -19.86
CA PHE A 59 -4.64 -19.40 -18.56
C PHE A 59 -4.32 -20.42 -17.45
N SER A 60 -4.39 -21.72 -17.72
CA SER A 60 -4.36 -22.80 -16.71
C SER A 60 -3.06 -22.92 -15.93
N ASN A 61 -1.96 -22.32 -16.42
CA ASN A 61 -0.64 -22.34 -15.76
C ASN A 61 -0.23 -20.99 -15.17
N MET A 62 -1.09 -19.98 -15.27
CA MET A 62 -0.84 -18.64 -14.73
C MET A 62 -1.49 -18.49 -13.36
N VAL A 63 -0.72 -17.99 -12.40
CA VAL A 63 -1.19 -17.62 -11.07
C VAL A 63 -1.17 -16.10 -10.98
N TYR A 64 -2.31 -15.53 -10.61
CA TYR A 64 -2.39 -14.10 -10.35
C TYR A 64 -1.89 -13.80 -8.93
N CYS A 65 -0.91 -12.92 -8.84
CA CYS A 65 -0.38 -12.44 -7.57
C CYS A 65 -0.90 -11.03 -7.32
N HIS A 66 -1.68 -10.89 -6.25
CA HIS A 66 -2.26 -9.61 -5.84
C HIS A 66 -1.19 -8.60 -5.46
N SER A 67 -1.46 -7.33 -5.75
CA SER A 67 -0.62 -6.21 -5.33
C SER A 67 -0.45 -6.18 -3.81
N THR A 68 0.80 -6.05 -3.36
CA THR A 68 1.17 -5.88 -1.94
C THR A 68 1.62 -4.43 -1.65
N TYR A 69 1.42 -3.56 -2.63
CA TYR A 69 1.81 -2.16 -2.62
C TYR A 69 1.14 -1.39 -1.48
N ARG A 70 1.94 -0.70 -0.68
CA ARG A 70 1.51 0.04 0.51
C ARG A 70 2.53 1.11 0.88
N VAL A 71 2.08 2.15 1.58
CA VAL A 71 2.97 3.09 2.26
C VAL A 71 3.16 2.60 3.69
N GLU A 72 4.40 2.44 4.12
CA GLU A 72 4.74 2.20 5.52
C GLU A 72 5.19 3.50 6.16
N VAL A 73 4.73 3.76 7.39
CA VAL A 73 5.14 4.92 8.17
C VAL A 73 5.29 4.55 9.64
N GLY A 74 6.36 5.02 10.26
CA GLY A 74 6.66 4.78 11.66
C GLY A 74 5.70 5.50 12.61
N LYS A 75 5.24 4.81 13.65
CA LYS A 75 4.39 5.37 14.70
C LYS A 75 5.08 6.52 15.45
N GLU A 76 6.38 6.41 15.70
CA GLU A 76 7.15 7.45 16.37
C GLU A 76 7.33 8.67 15.49
N TRP A 77 7.57 8.43 14.19
CA TRP A 77 7.66 9.48 13.19
C TRP A 77 6.36 10.29 13.10
N LEU A 78 5.22 9.60 13.11
CA LEU A 78 3.90 10.23 13.14
C LEU A 78 3.69 11.06 14.41
N LYS A 79 4.12 10.58 15.59
CA LYS A 79 3.99 11.35 16.84
C LYS A 79 4.75 12.66 16.78
N LYS A 80 5.96 12.65 16.20
CA LYS A 80 6.84 13.83 16.12
C LYS A 80 6.35 14.83 15.06
N ASN A 81 5.98 14.35 13.87
CA ASN A 81 5.74 15.22 12.71
C ASN A 81 4.27 15.54 12.46
N ARG A 82 3.36 14.62 12.83
CA ARG A 82 1.93 14.66 12.46
C ARG A 82 1.02 14.06 13.56
N PRO A 83 1.03 14.60 14.79
CA PRO A 83 0.23 14.09 15.90
C PRO A 83 -1.29 14.06 15.61
N GLU A 84 -1.79 14.95 14.75
CA GLU A 84 -3.18 15.02 14.32
C GLU A 84 -3.66 13.77 13.58
N VAL A 85 -2.76 13.05 12.89
CA VAL A 85 -3.07 11.78 12.20
C VAL A 85 -3.32 10.68 13.23
N ILE A 86 -2.56 10.67 14.32
CA ILE A 86 -2.73 9.70 15.40
C ILE A 86 -4.04 9.93 16.14
N ALA A 87 -4.39 11.18 16.44
CA ALA A 87 -5.67 11.51 17.07
C ALA A 87 -6.87 10.97 16.26
N LYS A 88 -6.84 11.15 14.94
CA LYS A 88 -7.88 10.61 14.04
C LYS A 88 -7.89 9.09 13.94
N LEU A 89 -6.72 8.45 13.98
CA LEU A 89 -6.63 6.98 14.01
C LEU A 89 -7.24 6.41 15.29
N ILE A 90 -7.01 7.07 16.42
CA ILE A 90 -7.62 6.70 17.71
C ILE A 90 -9.13 6.91 17.65
N GLU A 91 -9.62 8.07 17.18
CA GLU A 91 -11.06 8.30 17.00
C GLU A 91 -11.71 7.23 16.12
N LYS A 92 -11.08 6.87 14.99
CA LYS A 92 -11.62 5.86 14.08
C LYS A 92 -11.67 4.48 14.74
N ARG A 93 -10.59 4.10 15.45
CA ARG A 93 -10.55 2.83 16.19
C ARG A 93 -11.59 2.76 17.31
N MET A 94 -11.85 3.89 17.98
CA MET A 94 -12.90 3.99 19.00
C MET A 94 -14.31 3.94 18.41
N LYS A 95 -14.49 4.42 17.16
CA LYS A 95 -15.77 4.37 16.44
C LYS A 95 -16.10 3.01 15.81
N GLY A 96 -15.19 2.04 15.89
CA GLY A 96 -15.45 0.66 15.44
C GLY A 96 -15.56 0.49 13.92
N GLU A 97 -14.94 1.38 13.13
CA GLU A 97 -14.83 1.28 11.67
C GLU A 97 -13.48 0.73 11.19
#